data_AF-A0A292EEE5-F1
#
_entry.id   AF-A0A292EEE5-F1
#
_cell.length_a   1.000
_cell.length_b   1.000
_cell.length_c   1.000
_cell.angle_alpha   90.00
_cell.angle_beta   90.00
_cell.angle_gamma   90.00
#
_symmetry.space_group_name_H-M   'P 1'
#
loop_
_entity.id
_entity.type
_entity.pdbx_description
1 polymer ?
#
loop_
_entity_poly.entity_id
_entity_poly.type
_entity_poly.pdbx_seq_one_letter_code
_entity_poly.pdbx_strand_id
1 'polypeptide(L)'
;MNDISASHLVQPVIKVRAGQDPDQPHRGTLTIGNWTIPCAVGRSGLRDPALKREGDGATPIGTFPLRYGFYDPEALGDEPRSFAFPFLEKPANYNWVEDPESPFYNQFILDMSPEALMRTGERLFDLFIPVGWNDSTPRAAGGSAIFMHAARPDFSGTQGCVAIAHDQLLEFASRLQPGMMIDIAPADAPEQAAPPVQTETMECVSFRALQPGPSLIVTGSVHGNETCGPTAIARVISEFRSGRLRLARGSVTFVPVVNALAYRWNRREGDRNLNRDLGEKPVPVDNEDRIANVLCPLLREHDVLIDLHSFSSPGVPFALIGPADNNGTLEPFAKAVQEEALVKALGLPMVVHGWMDAFQQAATVRAERGFPEISLTHSVGTTEYMRFAGGYGVTVECGTHTDPQGAAVGYRTILNGLAHLGLVVADPILPKDAPQVWEISEALMADAADDRLSRRFAAGEVMREGEVIGQRASGQPIRAPYDGAIIFASLTAEPGTELCFFCRPSDRLAG
;
A
#
# COMPACT_ATOMS: atom_id res chain seq x y z
N MET A 1 -19.44 -7.59 36.83
CA MET A 1 -19.72 -7.44 35.39
C MET A 1 -19.97 -5.98 35.13
N ASN A 2 -19.04 -5.30 34.47
CA ASN A 2 -19.36 -4.43 33.35
C ASN A 2 -18.06 -4.16 32.60
N ASP A 3 -18.16 -4.45 31.32
CA ASP A 3 -17.13 -4.57 30.31
C ASP A 3 -16.65 -3.16 29.90
N ILE A 4 -15.36 -2.90 30.00
CA ILE A 4 -14.73 -1.69 29.47
C ILE A 4 -13.88 -2.15 28.29
N SER A 5 -14.55 -2.46 27.18
CA SER A 5 -13.91 -2.80 25.92
C SER A 5 -13.36 -1.52 25.26
N ALA A 6 -12.07 -1.56 24.93
CA ALA A 6 -11.32 -0.51 24.26
C ALA A 6 -12.03 0.03 23.01
N SER A 7 -12.13 1.36 22.93
CA SER A 7 -12.70 2.07 21.79
C SER A 7 -11.80 1.94 20.57
N HIS A 8 -12.17 1.08 19.63
CA HIS A 8 -11.71 1.17 18.25
C HIS A 8 -12.12 2.53 17.70
N LEU A 9 -11.18 3.36 17.26
CA LEU A 9 -11.48 4.47 16.35
C LEU A 9 -11.79 3.87 14.98
N VAL A 10 -12.96 3.23 14.86
CA VAL A 10 -13.55 2.94 13.56
C VAL A 10 -14.00 4.30 13.04
N GLN A 11 -13.33 4.82 12.00
CA GLN A 11 -13.85 5.96 11.27
C GLN A 11 -15.22 5.54 10.72
N PRO A 12 -16.32 6.14 11.18
CA PRO A 12 -17.63 5.66 10.80
C PRO A 12 -17.86 5.97 9.31
N VAL A 13 -18.39 4.99 8.59
CA VAL A 13 -18.60 5.04 7.13
C VAL A 13 -20.08 4.88 6.82
N ILE A 14 -20.58 5.72 5.93
CA ILE A 14 -21.88 5.54 5.27
C ILE A 14 -21.67 4.58 4.11
N LYS A 15 -22.37 3.44 4.11
CA LYS A 15 -22.33 2.51 2.97
C LYS A 15 -23.53 2.75 2.07
N VAL A 16 -23.27 3.05 0.80
CA VAL A 16 -24.29 3.12 -0.25
C VAL A 16 -24.11 1.94 -1.20
N ARG A 17 -25.20 1.19 -1.42
CA ARG A 17 -25.24 0.01 -2.28
C ARG A 17 -26.42 0.12 -3.23
N ALA A 18 -26.17 0.16 -4.53
CA ALA A 18 -27.20 0.39 -5.55
C ALA A 18 -27.04 -0.53 -6.77
N GLY A 19 -28.06 -0.55 -7.63
CA GLY A 19 -28.02 -1.30 -8.89
C GLY A 19 -28.39 -2.78 -8.79
N GLN A 20 -29.16 -3.18 -7.77
CA GLN A 20 -29.67 -4.57 -7.66
C GLN A 20 -30.61 -4.94 -8.82
N ASP A 21 -31.44 -3.99 -9.24
CA ASP A 21 -32.39 -4.14 -10.33
C ASP A 21 -31.86 -3.39 -11.57
N PRO A 22 -31.48 -4.07 -12.66
CA PRO A 22 -31.03 -3.44 -13.90
C PRO A 22 -32.06 -2.50 -14.53
N ASP A 23 -33.35 -2.72 -14.31
CA ASP A 23 -34.43 -1.85 -14.82
C ASP A 23 -34.62 -0.60 -13.95
N GLN A 24 -34.08 -0.63 -12.72
CA GLN A 24 -34.10 0.48 -11.77
C GLN A 24 -32.71 0.71 -11.15
N PRO A 25 -31.71 1.05 -11.97
CA PRO A 25 -30.30 1.10 -11.54
C PRO A 25 -30.02 2.20 -10.49
N HIS A 26 -30.95 3.14 -10.36
CA HIS A 26 -30.91 4.25 -9.40
C HIS A 26 -31.36 3.85 -7.99
N ARG A 27 -31.96 2.67 -7.79
CA ARG A 27 -32.43 2.22 -6.47
C ARG A 27 -31.28 1.60 -5.67
N GLY A 28 -31.21 1.97 -4.39
CA GLY A 28 -30.21 1.44 -3.48
C GLY A 28 -30.59 1.53 -2.01
N THR A 29 -29.62 1.22 -1.17
CA THR A 29 -29.70 1.32 0.29
C THR A 29 -28.51 2.12 0.82
N LEU A 30 -28.78 2.89 1.88
CA LEU A 30 -27.79 3.59 2.67
C LEU A 30 -27.74 2.96 4.07
N THR A 31 -26.55 2.70 4.59
CA THR A 31 -26.34 2.10 5.91
C THR A 31 -25.33 2.87 6.75
N ILE A 32 -25.68 3.17 8.01
CA ILE A 32 -24.80 3.72 9.05
C ILE A 32 -24.90 2.84 10.29
N GLY A 33 -23.85 2.09 10.60
CA GLY A 33 -23.88 1.12 11.69
C GLY A 33 -24.96 0.05 11.45
N ASN A 34 -25.95 -0.02 12.33
CA ASN A 34 -27.10 -0.92 12.24
C ASN A 34 -28.36 -0.28 11.60
N TRP A 35 -28.27 0.98 11.18
CA TRP A 35 -29.39 1.72 10.59
C TRP A 35 -29.28 1.69 9.07
N THR A 36 -30.26 1.08 8.41
CA THR A 36 -30.32 0.95 6.95
C THR A 36 -31.64 1.50 6.42
N ILE A 37 -31.56 2.35 5.40
CA ILE A 37 -32.72 2.97 4.75
C ILE A 37 -32.61 2.91 3.22
N PRO A 38 -33.72 3.02 2.48
CA PRO A 38 -33.69 3.19 1.03
C PRO A 38 -33.00 4.49 0.62
N CYS A 39 -32.26 4.45 -0.49
CA CYS A 39 -31.72 5.65 -1.12
C CYS A 39 -31.91 5.60 -2.65
N ALA A 40 -31.80 6.76 -3.30
CA ALA A 40 -31.69 6.91 -4.74
C ALA A 40 -30.29 7.42 -5.10
N VAL A 41 -29.72 6.89 -6.18
CA VAL A 41 -28.47 7.37 -6.81
C VAL A 41 -28.80 7.98 -8.18
N GLY A 42 -27.77 8.28 -8.98
CA GLY A 42 -27.93 8.78 -10.34
C GLY A 42 -28.90 7.93 -11.18
N ARG A 43 -29.73 8.57 -12.00
CA ARG A 43 -30.68 7.91 -12.92
C ARG A 43 -30.02 6.88 -13.84
N SER A 44 -28.74 7.09 -14.17
CA SER A 44 -27.92 6.20 -15.00
C SER A 44 -27.16 5.15 -14.17
N GLY A 45 -27.48 5.02 -12.88
CA GLY A 45 -26.84 4.11 -11.94
C GLY A 45 -25.47 4.61 -11.46
N LEU A 46 -24.60 3.64 -11.17
CA LEU A 46 -23.23 3.89 -10.73
C LEU A 46 -22.26 3.91 -11.91
N ARG A 47 -21.17 4.67 -11.79
CA ARG A 47 -20.14 4.78 -12.82
C ARG A 47 -18.75 4.69 -12.22
N ASP A 48 -17.86 4.00 -12.92
CA ASP A 48 -16.42 4.03 -12.61
C ASP A 48 -15.90 5.48 -12.67
N PRO A 49 -15.11 5.94 -11.68
CA PRO A 49 -14.53 7.29 -11.66
C PRO A 49 -13.82 7.70 -12.94
N ALA A 50 -13.11 6.79 -13.61
CA ALA A 50 -12.39 7.08 -14.86
C ALA A 50 -13.33 7.34 -16.05
N LEU A 51 -14.60 6.94 -15.94
CA LEU A 51 -15.62 7.09 -16.96
C LEU A 51 -16.64 8.20 -16.65
N LYS A 52 -16.59 8.78 -15.45
CA LYS A 52 -17.49 9.84 -15.00
C LYS A 52 -17.26 11.14 -15.78
N ARG A 53 -18.35 11.79 -16.21
CA ARG A 53 -18.34 13.07 -16.95
C ARG A 53 -19.52 13.96 -16.53
N GLU A 54 -19.46 15.23 -16.88
CA GLU A 54 -20.60 16.16 -16.72
C GLU A 54 -21.85 15.66 -17.44
N GLY A 55 -23.01 15.73 -16.77
CA GLY A 55 -24.31 15.38 -17.35
C GLY A 55 -24.60 13.90 -17.61
N ASP A 56 -23.69 12.97 -17.27
CA ASP A 56 -23.91 11.52 -17.49
C ASP A 56 -25.03 10.91 -16.61
N GLY A 57 -25.50 11.64 -15.60
CA GLY A 57 -26.57 11.22 -14.71
C GLY A 57 -26.21 10.04 -13.79
N ALA A 58 -24.93 9.73 -13.61
CA ALA A 58 -24.46 8.60 -12.82
C ALA A 58 -23.75 9.04 -11.53
N THR A 59 -23.79 8.20 -10.51
CA THR A 59 -23.06 8.41 -9.25
C THR A 59 -21.70 7.72 -9.31
N PRO A 60 -20.58 8.38 -8.92
CA PRO A 60 -19.26 7.76 -8.96
C PRO A 60 -19.12 6.63 -7.94
N ILE A 61 -18.54 5.51 -8.34
CA ILE A 61 -18.13 4.41 -7.45
C ILE A 61 -16.87 4.84 -6.70
N GLY A 62 -16.81 4.57 -5.39
CA GLY A 62 -15.61 4.83 -4.59
C GLY A 62 -15.93 5.30 -3.17
N THR A 63 -14.88 5.64 -2.44
CA THR A 63 -14.99 6.17 -1.08
C THR A 63 -14.60 7.64 -1.06
N PHE A 64 -15.50 8.50 -0.57
CA PHE A 64 -15.35 9.95 -0.59
C PHE A 64 -15.55 10.54 0.80
N PRO A 65 -14.84 11.60 1.19
CA PRO A 65 -15.09 12.27 2.45
C PRO A 65 -16.41 13.05 2.39
N LEU A 66 -17.17 13.05 3.47
CA LEU A 66 -18.17 14.08 3.69
C LEU A 66 -17.49 15.37 4.14
N ARG A 67 -17.91 16.50 3.59
CA ARG A 67 -17.33 17.81 3.95
C ARG A 67 -18.00 18.39 5.19
N TYR A 68 -19.03 19.19 4.97
CA TYR A 68 -19.85 19.86 5.97
C TYR A 68 -21.29 19.86 5.44
N GLY A 69 -22.27 20.18 6.27
CA GLY A 69 -23.66 20.17 5.85
C GLY A 69 -24.25 21.57 5.83
N PHE A 70 -25.23 21.79 4.97
CA PHE A 70 -26.11 22.94 5.02
C PHE A 70 -27.53 22.49 5.30
N TYR A 71 -28.25 23.27 6.09
CA TYR A 71 -29.65 22.99 6.39
C TYR A 71 -30.52 24.25 6.32
N ASP A 72 -31.80 24.05 6.06
CA ASP A 72 -32.83 25.08 6.08
C ASP A 72 -33.52 25.10 7.46
N PRO A 73 -33.35 26.15 8.28
CA PRO A 73 -33.94 26.22 9.62
C PRO A 73 -35.47 26.31 9.59
N GLU A 74 -36.08 26.80 8.50
CA GLU A 74 -37.54 26.82 8.39
C GLU A 74 -38.10 25.40 8.21
N ALA A 75 -37.34 24.52 7.57
CA ALA A 75 -37.77 23.15 7.28
C ALA A 75 -37.43 22.16 8.40
N LEU A 76 -36.25 22.29 9.02
CA LEU A 76 -35.70 21.30 9.95
C LEU A 76 -35.54 21.82 11.39
N GLY A 77 -35.85 23.09 11.64
CA GLY A 77 -35.57 23.75 12.92
C GLY A 77 -34.08 23.90 13.18
N ASP A 78 -33.72 24.30 14.40
CA ASP A 78 -32.32 24.60 14.79
C ASP A 78 -31.53 23.38 15.30
N GLU A 79 -32.15 22.20 15.38
CA GLU A 79 -31.51 21.00 15.91
C GLU A 79 -30.17 20.65 15.23
N PRO A 80 -30.01 20.76 13.89
CA PRO A 80 -28.74 20.42 13.23
C PRO A 80 -27.52 21.18 13.76
N ARG A 81 -27.67 22.41 14.28
CA ARG A 81 -26.58 23.17 14.92
C ARG A 81 -25.98 22.46 16.14
N SER A 82 -26.74 21.57 16.78
CA SER A 82 -26.33 20.85 17.99
C SER A 82 -25.70 19.47 17.71
N PHE A 83 -25.74 18.99 16.46
CA PHE A 83 -25.20 17.69 16.09
C PHE A 83 -23.67 17.70 16.01
N ALA A 84 -23.08 16.51 16.03
CA ALA A 84 -21.61 16.37 16.01
C ALA A 84 -21.00 16.80 14.66
N PHE A 85 -21.68 16.51 13.54
CA PHE A 85 -21.23 16.91 12.21
C PHE A 85 -21.42 18.41 11.99
N PRO A 86 -20.48 19.11 11.31
CA PRO A 86 -20.56 20.57 11.16
C PRO A 86 -21.66 20.96 10.17
N PHE A 87 -22.83 21.32 10.68
CA PHE A 87 -23.93 21.89 9.93
C PHE A 87 -23.95 23.41 10.02
N LEU A 88 -24.18 24.05 8.88
CA LEU A 88 -24.35 25.49 8.72
C LEU A 88 -25.75 25.80 8.21
N GLU A 89 -26.30 26.95 8.58
CA GLU A 89 -27.51 27.43 7.91
C GLU A 89 -27.21 27.74 6.46
N LYS A 90 -28.08 27.26 5.58
CA LYS A 90 -28.00 27.49 4.15
C LYS A 90 -28.26 28.98 3.85
N PRO A 91 -27.28 29.73 3.29
CA PRO A 91 -27.48 31.12 2.91
C PRO A 91 -28.52 31.21 1.78
N ALA A 92 -29.39 32.21 1.76
CA ALA A 92 -30.42 32.32 0.73
C ALA A 92 -29.85 32.49 -0.69
N ASN A 93 -28.70 33.14 -0.81
CA ASN A 93 -28.02 33.47 -2.07
C ASN A 93 -26.84 32.54 -2.40
N TYR A 94 -26.85 31.32 -1.85
CA TYR A 94 -25.83 30.34 -2.19
C TYR A 94 -25.96 29.87 -3.63
N ASN A 95 -24.82 29.62 -4.28
CA ASN A 95 -24.78 28.96 -5.57
C ASN A 95 -23.62 27.96 -5.60
N TRP A 96 -23.85 26.81 -6.24
CA TRP A 96 -22.78 25.88 -6.58
C TRP A 96 -22.58 25.96 -8.09
N VAL A 97 -21.39 26.37 -8.51
CA VAL A 97 -21.15 26.69 -9.92
C VAL A 97 -20.99 25.40 -10.73
N GLU A 98 -21.95 25.12 -11.59
CA GLU A 98 -21.95 23.91 -12.44
C GLU A 98 -21.36 24.16 -13.84
N ASP A 99 -21.16 25.43 -14.24
CA ASP A 99 -20.63 25.79 -15.55
C ASP A 99 -19.14 25.40 -15.70
N PRO A 100 -18.78 24.45 -16.59
CA PRO A 100 -17.39 24.02 -16.79
C PRO A 100 -16.46 25.10 -17.33
N GLU A 101 -16.99 26.16 -17.94
CA GLU A 101 -16.19 27.29 -18.45
C GLU A 101 -15.87 28.32 -17.37
N SER A 102 -16.54 28.23 -16.22
CA SER A 102 -16.32 29.15 -15.10
C SER A 102 -15.01 28.85 -14.35
N PRO A 103 -14.23 29.86 -13.96
CA PRO A 103 -13.07 29.67 -13.08
C PRO A 103 -13.46 29.17 -11.67
N PHE A 104 -14.74 29.28 -11.32
CA PHE A 104 -15.30 28.79 -10.05
C PHE A 104 -16.00 27.44 -10.21
N TYR A 105 -15.80 26.72 -11.32
CA TYR A 105 -16.44 25.43 -11.56
C TYR A 105 -16.28 24.49 -10.36
N ASN A 106 -17.39 23.86 -9.99
CA ASN A 106 -17.57 22.96 -8.86
C ASN A 106 -17.19 23.56 -7.50
N GLN A 107 -17.42 24.87 -7.30
CA GLN A 107 -17.21 25.56 -6.02
C GLN A 107 -18.50 26.17 -5.49
N PHE A 108 -18.61 26.20 -4.16
CA PHE A 108 -19.63 26.94 -3.44
C PHE A 108 -19.26 28.42 -3.43
N ILE A 109 -20.19 29.28 -3.87
CA ILE A 109 -20.05 30.73 -3.81
C ILE A 109 -21.30 31.35 -3.17
N LEU A 110 -21.13 32.55 -2.63
CA LEU A 110 -22.24 33.44 -2.32
C LEU A 110 -22.40 34.38 -3.51
N ASP A 111 -23.51 34.23 -4.23
CA ASP A 111 -23.80 35.09 -5.37
C ASP A 111 -24.33 36.44 -4.86
N MET A 112 -23.53 37.48 -5.05
CA MET A 112 -23.86 38.85 -4.63
C MET A 112 -24.37 39.70 -5.80
N SER A 113 -24.60 39.09 -6.97
CA SER A 113 -25.17 39.79 -8.12
C SER A 113 -26.64 40.18 -7.85
N PRO A 114 -27.13 41.28 -8.45
CA PRO A 114 -28.55 41.65 -8.38
C PRO A 114 -29.49 40.56 -8.94
N GLU A 115 -28.99 39.71 -9.83
CA GLU A 115 -29.71 38.62 -10.48
C GLU A 115 -29.62 37.28 -9.71
N ALA A 116 -28.95 37.26 -8.55
CA ALA A 116 -28.75 36.06 -7.75
C ALA A 116 -30.08 35.35 -7.42
N LEU A 117 -30.14 34.06 -7.72
CA LEU A 117 -31.29 33.23 -7.39
C LEU A 117 -31.34 33.02 -5.87
N MET A 118 -32.46 33.41 -5.25
CA MET A 118 -32.76 33.10 -3.85
C MET A 118 -33.31 31.67 -3.76
N ARG A 119 -32.53 30.75 -3.22
CA ARG A 119 -32.84 29.30 -3.17
C ARG A 119 -33.53 28.90 -1.86
N THR A 120 -34.65 29.55 -1.55
CA THR A 120 -35.49 29.26 -0.38
C THR A 120 -36.64 28.30 -0.74
N GLY A 121 -37.00 27.41 0.19
CA GLY A 121 -38.13 26.48 0.00
C GLY A 121 -37.87 25.32 -0.99
N GLU A 122 -36.65 25.14 -1.49
CA GLU A 122 -36.25 24.00 -2.29
C GLU A 122 -36.15 22.73 -1.44
N ARG A 123 -37.27 22.01 -1.27
CA ARG A 123 -37.36 20.86 -0.34
C ARG A 123 -36.33 19.75 -0.56
N LEU A 124 -35.82 19.59 -1.78
CA LEU A 124 -34.77 18.61 -2.06
C LEU A 124 -33.45 18.95 -1.35
N PHE A 125 -33.21 20.23 -1.05
CA PHE A 125 -32.01 20.78 -0.43
C PHE A 125 -32.33 21.47 0.91
N ASP A 126 -33.39 21.02 1.61
CA ASP A 126 -33.63 21.39 3.02
C ASP A 126 -32.48 20.91 3.92
N LEU A 127 -31.80 19.84 3.51
CA LEU A 127 -30.50 19.42 4.01
C LEU A 127 -29.65 19.05 2.79
N PHE A 128 -28.42 19.53 2.71
CA PHE A 128 -27.46 18.99 1.75
C PHE A 128 -26.03 18.94 2.28
N ILE A 129 -25.31 17.88 1.92
CA ILE A 129 -23.92 17.65 2.33
C ILE A 129 -23.09 17.37 1.08
N PRO A 130 -22.06 18.18 0.75
CA PRO A 130 -21.15 17.88 -0.33
C PRO A 130 -20.35 16.60 -0.04
N VAL A 131 -20.37 15.71 -1.02
CA VAL A 131 -19.51 14.54 -1.10
C VAL A 131 -18.23 14.96 -1.83
N GLY A 132 -17.07 14.52 -1.35
CA GLY A 132 -15.75 14.91 -1.88
C GLY A 132 -15.40 14.37 -3.26
N TRP A 133 -16.29 14.57 -4.24
CA TRP A 133 -16.11 14.25 -5.65
C TRP A 133 -15.75 15.51 -6.44
N ASN A 134 -14.63 15.44 -7.17
CA ASN A 134 -14.14 16.51 -8.05
C ASN A 134 -14.01 17.90 -7.37
N ASP A 135 -13.79 17.96 -6.05
CA ASP A 135 -13.93 19.21 -5.27
C ASP A 135 -12.60 19.82 -4.79
N SER A 136 -11.60 19.01 -4.44
CA SER A 136 -10.31 19.52 -3.92
C SER A 136 -9.44 20.17 -4.99
N THR A 137 -9.58 19.72 -6.24
CA THR A 137 -8.95 20.31 -7.43
C THR A 137 -9.88 20.09 -8.61
N PRO A 138 -10.93 20.93 -8.76
CA PRO A 138 -11.96 20.73 -9.77
C PRO A 138 -11.39 20.62 -11.18
N ARG A 139 -11.72 19.54 -11.88
CA ARG A 139 -11.45 19.36 -13.30
C ARG A 139 -12.71 19.66 -14.08
N ALA A 140 -12.66 20.71 -14.91
CA ALA A 140 -13.75 21.09 -15.79
C ALA A 140 -14.28 19.88 -16.57
N ALA A 141 -15.61 19.76 -16.65
CA ALA A 141 -16.35 18.65 -17.28
C ALA A 141 -16.11 17.25 -16.68
N GLY A 142 -15.41 17.13 -15.54
CA GLY A 142 -15.20 15.89 -14.79
C GLY A 142 -16.44 15.39 -14.02
N GLY A 143 -17.55 16.13 -14.09
CA GLY A 143 -18.76 15.91 -13.31
C GLY A 143 -18.84 16.88 -12.14
N SER A 144 -19.96 17.60 -12.08
CA SER A 144 -20.32 18.55 -11.03
C SER A 144 -20.49 17.90 -9.66
N ALA A 145 -20.70 18.73 -8.64
CA ALA A 145 -20.76 18.29 -7.25
C ALA A 145 -21.81 17.21 -7.02
N ILE A 146 -21.41 16.24 -6.21
CA ILE A 146 -22.29 15.21 -5.70
C ILE A 146 -22.69 15.61 -4.29
N PHE A 147 -23.99 15.62 -4.02
CA PHE A 147 -24.52 15.91 -2.69
C PHE A 147 -25.24 14.70 -2.10
N MET A 148 -25.33 14.67 -0.79
CA MET A 148 -26.38 13.95 -0.08
C MET A 148 -27.54 14.91 0.20
N HIS A 149 -28.76 14.56 -0.19
CA HIS A 149 -29.92 15.46 -0.03
C HIS A 149 -31.27 14.69 0.01
N ALA A 150 -32.41 15.38 0.08
CA ALA A 150 -33.73 14.74 0.08
C ALA A 150 -34.09 14.14 -1.29
N ALA A 151 -34.64 12.93 -1.28
CA ALA A 151 -35.19 12.25 -2.44
C ALA A 151 -36.54 12.84 -2.84
N ARG A 152 -36.87 12.68 -4.12
CA ARG A 152 -38.25 12.89 -4.60
C ARG A 152 -39.16 11.84 -3.96
N PRO A 153 -40.48 12.11 -3.77
CA PRO A 153 -41.39 11.16 -3.13
C PRO A 153 -41.45 9.79 -3.83
N ASP A 154 -41.25 9.77 -5.15
CA ASP A 154 -41.21 8.55 -5.96
C ASP A 154 -39.83 7.90 -6.01
N PHE A 155 -38.79 8.48 -5.38
CA PHE A 155 -37.39 8.04 -5.45
C PHE A 155 -36.84 7.94 -6.88
N SER A 156 -37.33 8.76 -7.81
CA SER A 156 -36.75 8.88 -9.14
C SER A 156 -35.26 9.28 -9.07
N GLY A 157 -34.46 8.73 -9.98
CA GLY A 157 -33.00 8.87 -9.98
C GLY A 157 -32.52 10.33 -10.07
N THR A 158 -31.40 10.61 -9.42
CA THR A 158 -30.79 11.94 -9.35
C THR A 158 -29.94 12.23 -10.62
N GLN A 159 -29.29 13.39 -10.68
CA GLN A 159 -28.25 13.68 -11.68
C GLN A 159 -26.87 13.10 -11.33
N GLY A 160 -26.75 12.43 -10.18
CA GLY A 160 -25.49 11.88 -9.67
C GLY A 160 -25.40 11.90 -8.14
N CYS A 161 -26.21 12.72 -7.48
CA CYS A 161 -26.34 12.77 -6.02
C CYS A 161 -26.82 11.46 -5.39
N VAL A 162 -26.60 11.33 -4.08
CA VAL A 162 -27.22 10.30 -3.25
C VAL A 162 -28.39 10.96 -2.51
N ALA A 163 -29.57 10.38 -2.58
CA ALA A 163 -30.76 10.97 -1.97
C ALA A 163 -31.51 9.98 -1.07
N ILE A 164 -32.03 10.45 0.06
CA ILE A 164 -32.80 9.66 1.04
C ILE A 164 -34.16 10.30 1.29
N ALA A 165 -35.13 9.56 1.83
CA ALA A 165 -36.45 10.13 2.10
C ALA A 165 -36.35 11.39 2.99
N HIS A 166 -37.19 12.39 2.70
CA HIS A 166 -37.16 13.69 3.37
C HIS A 166 -37.38 13.57 4.88
N ASP A 167 -38.29 12.69 5.30
CA ASP A 167 -38.58 12.39 6.71
C ASP A 167 -37.42 11.69 7.45
N GLN A 168 -36.41 11.21 6.74
CA GLN A 168 -35.19 10.62 7.31
C GLN A 168 -34.05 11.63 7.46
N LEU A 169 -34.16 12.86 6.93
CA LEU A 169 -33.04 13.81 6.89
C LEU A 169 -32.49 14.16 8.28
N LEU A 170 -33.37 14.38 9.25
CA LEU A 170 -32.96 14.79 10.61
C LEU A 170 -32.30 13.63 11.37
N GLU A 171 -32.85 12.43 11.24
CA GLU A 171 -32.27 11.20 11.81
C GLU A 171 -30.94 10.85 11.12
N PHE A 172 -30.84 11.06 9.82
CA PHE A 172 -29.58 10.92 9.10
C PHE A 172 -28.53 11.91 9.61
N ALA A 173 -28.90 13.20 9.71
CA ALA A 173 -28.01 14.26 10.17
C ALA A 173 -27.50 14.03 11.60
N SER A 174 -28.36 13.56 12.51
CA SER A 174 -28.00 13.28 13.91
C SER A 174 -26.96 12.17 14.06
N ARG A 175 -26.87 11.28 13.06
CA ARG A 175 -25.93 10.15 13.02
C ARG A 175 -24.57 10.51 12.43
N LEU A 176 -24.42 11.69 11.83
CA LEU A 176 -23.17 12.08 11.20
C LEU A 176 -22.12 12.54 12.22
N GLN A 177 -20.85 12.25 11.92
CA GLN A 177 -19.70 12.66 12.73
C GLN A 177 -18.62 13.30 11.85
N PRO A 178 -17.86 14.30 12.36
CA PRO A 178 -16.75 14.89 11.62
C PRO A 178 -15.78 13.83 11.12
N GLY A 179 -15.35 13.95 9.86
CA GLY A 179 -14.46 12.97 9.23
C GLY A 179 -15.15 11.70 8.75
N MET A 180 -16.48 11.58 8.79
CA MET A 180 -17.17 10.46 8.14
C MET A 180 -16.88 10.37 6.63
N MET A 181 -16.79 9.14 6.15
CA MET A 181 -16.64 8.83 4.72
C MET A 181 -17.94 8.20 4.19
N ILE A 182 -18.18 8.33 2.88
CA ILE A 182 -19.23 7.62 2.16
C ILE A 182 -18.59 6.65 1.17
N ASP A 183 -18.95 5.38 1.27
CA ASP A 183 -18.51 4.28 0.40
C ASP A 183 -19.65 3.88 -0.54
N ILE A 184 -19.49 4.15 -1.83
CA ILE A 184 -20.49 3.94 -2.87
C ILE A 184 -20.05 2.79 -3.78
N ALA A 185 -20.84 1.72 -3.83
CA ALA A 185 -20.51 0.53 -4.63
C ALA A 185 -21.77 -0.19 -5.18
N PRO A 186 -21.61 -1.06 -6.19
CA PRO A 186 -22.66 -1.99 -6.60
C PRO A 186 -23.17 -2.84 -5.44
N ALA A 187 -24.43 -3.25 -5.48
CA ALA A 187 -25.06 -3.95 -4.37
C ALA A 187 -24.53 -5.37 -4.11
N ASP A 188 -23.89 -5.98 -5.11
CA ASP A 188 -23.21 -7.27 -5.06
C ASP A 188 -21.71 -7.15 -4.76
N ALA A 189 -21.19 -5.93 -4.57
CA ALA A 189 -19.77 -5.73 -4.30
C ALA A 189 -19.37 -6.37 -2.95
N PRO A 190 -18.31 -7.20 -2.93
CA PRO A 190 -17.78 -7.74 -1.68
C PRO A 190 -17.37 -6.60 -0.74
N GLU A 191 -17.50 -6.82 0.56
CA GLU A 191 -17.16 -5.83 1.59
C GLU A 191 -15.66 -5.50 1.53
N GLN A 192 -15.32 -4.49 0.73
CA GLN A 192 -13.97 -3.95 0.61
C GLN A 192 -13.83 -2.74 1.53
N ALA A 193 -12.74 -2.73 2.31
CA ALA A 193 -12.27 -1.52 2.97
C ALA A 193 -11.70 -0.56 1.90
N ALA A 194 -11.99 0.73 2.05
CA ALA A 194 -11.50 1.81 1.18
C ALA A 194 -9.97 1.89 1.15
N PRO A 195 -9.34 2.17 -0.01
CA PRO A 195 -8.38 3.30 -0.09
C PRO A 195 -8.30 3.99 -1.49
N PRO A 196 -7.60 5.16 -1.67
CA PRO A 196 -6.48 5.64 -0.87
C PRO A 196 -6.48 7.12 -0.38
N VAL A 197 -5.66 7.27 0.65
CA VAL A 197 -5.14 8.47 1.32
C VAL A 197 -4.32 9.35 0.37
N GLN A 198 -4.23 10.65 0.67
CA GLN A 198 -3.37 11.63 0.01
C GLN A 198 -1.90 11.18 -0.02
N THR A 199 -1.22 11.54 -1.11
CA THR A 199 0.02 10.97 -1.65
C THR A 199 1.32 11.28 -0.92
N GLU A 200 1.27 11.69 0.35
CA GLU A 200 2.46 12.16 1.09
C GLU A 200 2.66 11.47 2.44
N THR A 201 1.78 10.52 2.82
CA THR A 201 1.82 9.92 4.15
C THR A 201 2.27 8.47 4.11
N MET A 202 3.34 8.15 4.85
CA MET A 202 3.73 6.78 5.19
C MET A 202 2.96 6.36 6.46
N GLU A 203 2.03 5.40 6.34
CA GLU A 203 1.32 4.87 7.50
C GLU A 203 2.28 4.01 8.34
N CYS A 204 2.43 4.37 9.61
CA CYS A 204 3.18 3.61 10.59
C CYS A 204 2.26 3.24 11.76
N VAL A 205 2.09 1.94 12.03
CA VAL A 205 1.27 1.45 13.15
C VAL A 205 2.15 0.74 14.16
N SER A 206 2.33 1.34 15.34
CA SER A 206 3.17 0.79 16.41
C SER A 206 2.36 0.25 17.58
N PHE A 207 2.76 -0.91 18.08
CA PHE A 207 2.31 -1.47 19.35
C PHE A 207 3.49 -1.55 20.31
N ARG A 208 3.30 -1.12 21.56
CA ARG A 208 4.33 -1.11 22.60
C ARG A 208 3.81 -1.79 23.86
N ALA A 209 4.55 -2.77 24.36
CA ALA A 209 4.26 -3.41 25.63
C ALA A 209 4.87 -2.60 26.77
N LEU A 210 4.29 -2.72 27.97
CA LEU A 210 4.86 -2.11 29.18
C LEU A 210 6.12 -2.83 29.65
N GLN A 211 6.25 -4.12 29.32
CA GLN A 211 7.45 -4.90 29.60
C GLN A 211 8.53 -4.62 28.54
N PRO A 212 9.77 -4.28 28.92
CA PRO A 212 10.86 -4.07 27.97
C PRO A 212 11.19 -5.32 27.14
N GLY A 213 11.61 -5.10 25.90
CA GLY A 213 11.96 -6.15 24.94
C GLY A 213 12.50 -5.56 23.65
N PRO A 214 12.81 -6.41 22.65
CA PRO A 214 13.33 -5.95 21.37
C PRO A 214 12.32 -5.05 20.64
N SER A 215 12.79 -4.16 19.77
CA SER A 215 11.96 -3.39 18.85
C SER A 215 12.06 -3.95 17.42
N LEU A 216 10.94 -4.46 16.90
CA LEU A 216 10.82 -4.98 15.53
C LEU A 216 10.14 -3.94 14.63
N ILE A 217 10.66 -3.72 13.43
CA ILE A 217 9.94 -3.07 12.33
C ILE A 217 9.68 -4.07 11.21
N VAL A 218 8.45 -4.06 10.68
CA VAL A 218 8.06 -4.86 9.52
C VAL A 218 7.58 -3.92 8.42
N THR A 219 8.23 -3.98 7.27
CA THR A 219 7.94 -3.14 6.11
C THR A 219 7.35 -3.97 4.97
N GLY A 220 6.49 -3.33 4.17
CA GLY A 220 5.96 -3.88 2.93
C GLY A 220 5.93 -2.81 1.84
N SER A 221 5.90 -3.26 0.58
CA SER A 221 5.80 -2.39 -0.58
C SER A 221 6.87 -1.28 -0.59
N VAL A 222 8.13 -1.66 -0.33
CA VAL A 222 9.31 -0.86 -0.73
C VAL A 222 9.27 -0.63 -2.25
N HIS A 223 8.89 -1.68 -2.99
CA HIS A 223 8.45 -1.58 -4.38
C HIS A 223 6.91 -1.67 -4.46
N GLY A 224 6.31 -0.85 -5.30
CA GLY A 224 4.85 -0.67 -5.33
C GLY A 224 4.04 -1.82 -5.92
N ASN A 225 4.64 -2.63 -6.79
CA ASN A 225 3.97 -3.78 -7.41
C ASN A 225 4.01 -5.05 -6.54
N GLU A 226 4.44 -4.94 -5.29
CA GLU A 226 4.66 -6.05 -4.37
C GLU A 226 3.61 -6.04 -3.24
N THR A 227 2.41 -6.54 -3.56
CA THR A 227 1.21 -6.39 -2.70
C THR A 227 1.10 -7.40 -1.55
N CYS A 228 1.96 -8.42 -1.53
CA CYS A 228 1.94 -9.47 -0.52
C CYS A 228 2.23 -8.94 0.91
N GLY A 229 3.25 -8.08 1.04
CA GLY A 229 3.64 -7.42 2.29
C GLY A 229 2.51 -6.57 2.89
N PRO A 230 1.95 -5.59 2.15
CA PRO A 230 0.81 -4.79 2.60
C PRO A 230 -0.36 -5.65 3.10
N THR A 231 -0.71 -6.70 2.36
CA THR A 231 -1.82 -7.61 2.69
C THR A 231 -1.55 -8.37 4.00
N ALA A 232 -0.34 -8.92 4.14
CA ALA A 232 0.08 -9.64 5.34
C ALA A 232 0.09 -8.73 6.58
N ILE A 233 0.67 -7.54 6.45
CA ILE A 233 0.80 -6.55 7.52
C ILE A 233 -0.58 -6.07 7.98
N ALA A 234 -1.49 -5.73 7.04
CA ALA A 234 -2.84 -5.28 7.37
C ALA A 234 -3.61 -6.31 8.22
N ARG A 235 -3.44 -7.61 7.91
CA ARG A 235 -4.02 -8.68 8.70
C ARG A 235 -3.46 -8.72 10.13
N VAL A 236 -2.14 -8.64 10.30
CA VAL A 236 -1.50 -8.68 11.62
C VAL A 236 -1.90 -7.46 12.46
N ILE A 237 -1.96 -6.27 11.86
CA ILE A 237 -2.47 -5.06 12.52
C ILE A 237 -3.90 -5.27 13.02
N SER A 238 -4.78 -5.84 12.19
CA SER A 238 -6.16 -6.17 12.59
C SER A 238 -6.22 -7.16 13.75
N GLU A 239 -5.33 -8.15 13.77
CA GLU A 239 -5.24 -9.13 14.86
C GLU A 239 -4.75 -8.54 16.18
N PHE A 240 -3.81 -7.59 16.16
CA PHE A 240 -3.45 -6.81 17.35
C PHE A 240 -4.59 -5.90 17.81
N ARG A 241 -5.22 -5.15 16.89
CA ARG A 241 -6.34 -4.24 17.21
C ARG A 241 -7.53 -4.98 17.82
N SER A 242 -7.81 -6.21 17.36
CA SER A 242 -8.88 -7.06 17.91
C SER A 242 -8.48 -7.83 19.17
N GLY A 243 -7.22 -7.76 19.60
CA GLY A 243 -6.71 -8.49 20.76
C GLY A 243 -6.52 -10.00 20.54
N ARG A 244 -6.61 -10.49 19.29
CA ARG A 244 -6.28 -11.86 18.89
C ARG A 244 -4.78 -12.14 19.00
N LEU A 245 -3.96 -11.15 18.65
CA LEU A 245 -2.54 -11.11 18.98
C LEU A 245 -2.32 -10.13 20.13
N ARG A 246 -1.45 -10.50 21.06
CA ARG A 246 -1.10 -9.66 22.21
C ARG A 246 0.40 -9.57 22.32
N LEU A 247 0.89 -8.34 22.44
CA LEU A 247 2.30 -8.06 22.61
C LEU A 247 2.67 -8.30 24.08
N ALA A 248 3.57 -9.24 24.33
CA ALA A 248 4.03 -9.63 25.66
C ALA A 248 5.11 -8.66 26.20
N ARG A 249 6.05 -8.26 25.34
CA ARG A 249 7.17 -7.37 25.66
C ARG A 249 7.66 -6.62 24.42
N GLY A 250 8.47 -5.60 24.61
CA GLY A 250 9.11 -4.85 23.53
C GLY A 250 8.13 -4.03 22.70
N SER A 251 8.45 -3.82 21.44
CA SER A 251 7.60 -3.08 20.50
C SER A 251 7.64 -3.67 19.10
N VAL A 252 6.56 -3.49 18.35
CA VAL A 252 6.53 -3.74 16.92
C VAL A 252 5.93 -2.55 16.18
N THR A 253 6.58 -2.13 15.10
CA THR A 253 6.08 -1.12 14.16
C THR A 253 5.83 -1.75 12.81
N PHE A 254 4.66 -1.50 12.25
CA PHE A 254 4.27 -1.95 10.93
C PHE A 254 4.20 -0.78 9.96
N VAL A 255 4.85 -0.91 8.81
CA VAL A 255 4.77 0.03 7.69
C VAL A 255 4.23 -0.75 6.49
N PRO A 256 2.89 -0.79 6.27
CA PRO A 256 2.30 -1.63 5.23
C PRO A 256 2.76 -1.24 3.82
N VAL A 257 2.87 0.07 3.57
CA VAL A 257 3.27 0.64 2.28
C VAL A 257 4.34 1.69 2.51
N VAL A 258 5.59 1.34 2.19
CA VAL A 258 6.73 2.26 2.24
C VAL A 258 6.69 3.26 1.08
N ASN A 259 6.57 2.77 -0.16
CA ASN A 259 6.56 3.62 -1.35
C ASN A 259 5.13 3.82 -1.88
N ALA A 260 4.39 4.72 -1.25
CA ALA A 260 2.99 5.00 -1.59
C ALA A 260 2.81 5.48 -3.04
N LEU A 261 3.78 6.22 -3.59
CA LEU A 261 3.76 6.64 -4.99
C LEU A 261 3.84 5.40 -5.91
N ALA A 262 4.85 4.55 -5.75
CA ALA A 262 5.00 3.34 -6.55
C ALA A 262 3.75 2.43 -6.42
N TYR A 263 3.26 2.24 -5.19
CA TYR A 263 2.13 1.36 -4.87
C TYR A 263 0.85 1.78 -5.58
N ARG A 264 0.51 3.07 -5.52
CA ARG A 264 -0.67 3.63 -6.17
C ARG A 264 -0.69 3.38 -7.68
N TRP A 265 0.48 3.45 -8.32
CA TRP A 265 0.60 3.27 -9.76
C TRP A 265 0.84 1.80 -10.16
N ASN A 266 0.88 0.88 -9.20
CA ASN A 266 1.26 -0.52 -9.40
C ASN A 266 2.58 -0.66 -10.18
N ARG A 267 3.56 0.15 -9.80
CA ARG A 267 4.90 0.18 -10.41
C ARG A 267 5.92 -0.33 -9.41
N ARG A 268 7.05 -0.80 -9.91
CA ARG A 268 8.19 -1.14 -9.05
C ARG A 268 8.69 0.06 -8.26
N GLU A 269 8.73 1.23 -8.88
CA GLU A 269 9.45 2.40 -8.38
C GLU A 269 8.56 3.66 -8.46
N GLY A 270 8.87 4.65 -7.62
CA GLY A 270 8.28 5.98 -7.69
C GLY A 270 8.98 6.79 -8.76
N ASP A 271 10.09 7.42 -8.39
CA ASP A 271 11.00 8.10 -9.32
C ASP A 271 12.25 7.24 -9.62
N ARG A 272 12.76 6.53 -8.61
CA ARG A 272 13.89 5.60 -8.71
C ARG A 272 13.74 4.38 -7.79
N ASN A 273 14.67 3.44 -7.90
CA ASN A 273 14.72 2.30 -6.99
C ASN A 273 15.16 2.72 -5.57
N LEU A 274 14.22 2.71 -4.63
CA LEU A 274 14.50 3.02 -3.21
C LEU A 274 15.52 2.07 -2.61
N ASN A 275 15.43 0.78 -2.94
CA ASN A 275 16.26 -0.30 -2.41
C ASN A 275 17.60 -0.44 -3.13
N ARG A 276 18.01 0.58 -3.89
CA ARG A 276 19.33 0.71 -4.48
C ARG A 276 20.12 1.84 -3.81
N ASP A 277 19.54 3.00 -3.56
CA ASP A 277 20.25 4.11 -2.91
C ASP A 277 19.43 4.65 -1.73
N LEU A 278 19.34 3.85 -0.67
CA LEU A 278 18.68 4.25 0.58
C LEU A 278 19.66 5.03 1.47
N GLY A 279 19.28 6.26 1.80
CA GLY A 279 20.02 7.09 2.76
C GLY A 279 19.36 8.45 2.93
N GLU A 280 19.51 9.03 4.12
CA GLU A 280 18.97 10.36 4.42
C GLU A 280 19.67 11.42 3.54
N LYS A 281 18.89 12.27 2.88
CA LYS A 281 19.38 13.37 2.05
C LYS A 281 18.97 14.71 2.67
N PRO A 282 19.91 15.59 3.03
CA PRO A 282 19.60 16.90 3.60
C PRO A 282 18.68 17.77 2.72
N VAL A 283 18.77 17.58 1.39
CA VAL A 283 17.92 18.25 0.40
C VAL A 283 17.30 17.15 -0.48
N PRO A 284 16.06 16.72 -0.19
CA PRO A 284 15.42 15.66 -0.97
C PRO A 284 14.97 16.18 -2.34
N VAL A 285 15.38 15.50 -3.42
CA VAL A 285 15.06 15.92 -4.79
C VAL A 285 13.95 15.11 -5.43
N ASP A 286 13.80 13.85 -5.04
CA ASP A 286 12.80 12.92 -5.57
C ASP A 286 11.90 12.32 -4.47
N ASN A 287 10.99 11.43 -4.86
CA ASN A 287 10.11 10.70 -3.95
C ASN A 287 10.90 9.80 -2.98
N GLU A 288 11.88 9.05 -3.49
CA GLU A 288 12.66 8.11 -2.69
C GLU A 288 13.52 8.77 -1.62
N ASP A 289 14.05 9.97 -1.87
CA ASP A 289 14.74 10.78 -0.87
C ASP A 289 13.81 11.21 0.27
N ARG A 290 12.57 11.61 -0.07
CA ARG A 290 11.56 11.97 0.94
C ARG A 290 11.16 10.76 1.76
N ILE A 291 10.99 9.61 1.12
CA ILE A 291 10.75 8.34 1.81
C ILE A 291 11.93 7.99 2.71
N ALA A 292 13.17 8.07 2.22
CA ALA A 292 14.37 7.76 2.98
C ALA A 292 14.49 8.63 4.23
N ASN A 293 14.19 9.94 4.12
CA ASN A 293 14.21 10.87 5.24
C ASN A 293 13.16 10.56 6.33
N VAL A 294 12.15 9.74 6.03
CA VAL A 294 11.16 9.25 7.02
C VAL A 294 11.50 7.84 7.49
N LEU A 295 11.84 6.94 6.56
CA LEU A 295 12.10 5.53 6.84
C LEU A 295 13.39 5.33 7.63
N CYS A 296 14.47 6.02 7.28
CA CYS A 296 15.78 5.83 7.91
C CYS A 296 15.78 6.14 9.42
N PRO A 297 15.20 7.26 9.91
CA PRO A 297 14.99 7.46 11.34
C PRO A 297 14.17 6.34 11.99
N LEU A 298 13.10 5.87 11.32
CA LEU A 298 12.31 4.76 11.82
C LEU A 298 13.15 3.48 11.93
N LEU A 299 13.94 3.12 10.92
CA LEU A 299 14.85 1.96 10.99
C LEU A 299 15.83 2.09 12.17
N ARG A 300 16.41 3.29 12.38
CA ARG A 300 17.32 3.57 13.50
C ARG A 300 16.68 3.45 14.89
N GLU A 301 15.35 3.57 15.00
CA GLU A 301 14.63 3.37 16.27
C GLU A 301 14.42 1.88 16.62
N HIS A 302 14.71 0.96 15.69
CA HIS A 302 14.41 -0.46 15.84
C HIS A 302 15.68 -1.31 15.94
N ASP A 303 15.58 -2.45 16.62
CA ASP A 303 16.65 -3.44 16.73
C ASP A 303 16.69 -4.38 15.52
N VAL A 304 15.50 -4.70 14.98
CA VAL A 304 15.27 -5.77 13.99
C VAL A 304 14.37 -5.30 12.85
N LEU A 305 14.71 -5.64 11.60
CA LEU A 305 13.89 -5.43 10.41
C LEU A 305 13.45 -6.77 9.79
N ILE A 306 12.17 -6.89 9.44
CA ILE A 306 11.68 -7.88 8.46
C ILE A 306 11.08 -7.10 7.29
N ASP A 307 11.72 -7.15 6.13
CA ASP A 307 11.28 -6.43 4.94
C ASP A 307 10.63 -7.39 3.94
N LEU A 308 9.32 -7.23 3.70
CA LEU A 308 8.53 -8.14 2.87
C LEU A 308 8.49 -7.68 1.42
N HIS A 309 9.05 -8.50 0.54
CA HIS A 309 9.11 -8.33 -0.91
C HIS A 309 8.44 -9.48 -1.66
N SER A 310 8.35 -9.33 -2.98
CA SER A 310 8.07 -10.41 -3.93
C SER A 310 8.91 -10.24 -5.19
N PHE A 311 9.10 -11.32 -5.95
CA PHE A 311 10.01 -11.31 -7.10
C PHE A 311 9.31 -11.64 -8.42
N SER A 312 9.99 -11.39 -9.54
CA SER A 312 9.41 -11.52 -10.90
C SER A 312 9.63 -12.89 -11.54
N SER A 313 10.71 -13.59 -11.16
CA SER A 313 11.02 -14.93 -11.66
C SER A 313 10.13 -15.98 -10.98
N PRO A 314 9.83 -17.13 -11.60
CA PRO A 314 9.24 -18.28 -10.90
C PRO A 314 10.16 -18.71 -9.73
N GLY A 315 9.64 -19.35 -8.69
CA GLY A 315 10.50 -19.84 -7.61
C GLY A 315 9.76 -20.10 -6.32
N VAL A 316 10.49 -20.62 -5.33
CA VAL A 316 10.00 -20.77 -3.96
C VAL A 316 10.27 -19.49 -3.17
N PRO A 317 9.51 -19.20 -2.10
CA PRO A 317 9.83 -18.10 -1.20
C PRO A 317 11.23 -18.24 -0.60
N PHE A 318 11.92 -17.12 -0.37
CA PHE A 318 13.27 -17.16 0.19
C PHE A 318 13.60 -15.91 1.00
N ALA A 319 14.71 -15.96 1.73
CA ALA A 319 15.22 -14.82 2.47
C ALA A 319 16.62 -14.42 1.98
N LEU A 320 16.94 -13.13 2.06
CA LEU A 320 18.30 -12.62 1.94
C LEU A 320 18.79 -12.12 3.30
N ILE A 321 20.02 -12.53 3.66
CA ILE A 321 20.72 -12.09 4.87
C ILE A 321 22.05 -11.41 4.51
N GLY A 322 22.60 -10.64 5.46
CA GLY A 322 23.85 -9.90 5.32
C GLY A 322 25.08 -10.78 5.44
N PRO A 323 26.28 -10.24 5.69
CA PRO A 323 27.54 -10.96 5.74
C PRO A 323 27.75 -11.60 7.11
N ALA A 324 28.78 -12.44 7.26
CA ALA A 324 29.22 -12.87 8.58
C ALA A 324 29.77 -11.68 9.38
N ASP A 325 29.90 -11.85 10.71
CA ASP A 325 30.49 -10.81 11.56
C ASP A 325 31.89 -10.43 11.05
N ASN A 326 32.09 -9.14 10.80
CA ASN A 326 33.31 -8.62 10.21
C ASN A 326 33.54 -7.14 10.58
N ASN A 327 34.79 -6.70 10.50
CA ASN A 327 35.20 -5.29 10.66
C ASN A 327 35.66 -4.68 9.33
N GLY A 328 35.17 -5.21 8.21
CA GLY A 328 35.50 -4.73 6.87
C GLY A 328 34.87 -3.38 6.57
N THR A 329 35.17 -2.83 5.39
CA THR A 329 34.65 -1.51 4.97
C THR A 329 33.40 -1.60 4.09
N LEU A 330 33.10 -2.77 3.51
CA LEU A 330 31.99 -2.94 2.58
C LEU A 330 30.64 -2.99 3.31
N GLU A 331 30.52 -3.89 4.28
CA GLU A 331 29.33 -4.04 5.13
C GLU A 331 29.78 -4.55 6.52
N PRO A 332 30.39 -3.69 7.36
CA PRO A 332 30.77 -4.07 8.72
C PRO A 332 29.53 -4.49 9.52
N PHE A 333 29.63 -5.64 10.19
CA PHE A 333 28.49 -6.27 10.85
C PHE A 333 28.92 -7.07 12.09
N ALA A 334 28.08 -7.08 13.11
CA ALA A 334 28.37 -7.71 14.41
C ALA A 334 27.14 -8.42 15.02
N LYS A 335 26.12 -8.69 14.21
CA LYS A 335 24.85 -9.31 14.62
C LYS A 335 24.48 -10.52 13.74
N ALA A 336 25.46 -11.17 13.11
CA ALA A 336 25.22 -12.31 12.24
C ALA A 336 24.53 -13.46 12.97
N VAL A 337 24.92 -13.76 14.21
CA VAL A 337 24.28 -14.80 15.02
C VAL A 337 22.79 -14.53 15.24
N GLN A 338 22.41 -13.27 15.49
CA GLN A 338 21.01 -12.88 15.69
C GLN A 338 20.22 -12.91 14.38
N GLU A 339 20.82 -12.48 13.27
CA GLU A 339 20.20 -12.51 11.94
C GLU A 339 19.99 -13.94 11.43
N GLU A 340 20.97 -14.82 11.65
CA GLU A 340 20.90 -16.24 11.31
C GLU A 340 19.86 -16.98 12.16
N ALA A 341 19.76 -16.65 13.46
CA ALA A 341 18.71 -17.18 14.32
C ALA A 341 17.32 -16.72 13.88
N LEU A 342 17.18 -15.45 13.47
CA LEU A 342 15.94 -14.90 12.96
C LEU A 342 15.53 -15.61 11.66
N VAL A 343 16.40 -15.68 10.65
CA VAL A 343 16.05 -16.27 9.35
C VAL A 343 15.69 -17.76 9.47
N LYS A 344 16.38 -18.52 10.33
CA LYS A 344 16.02 -19.91 10.67
C LYS A 344 14.60 -19.98 11.24
N ALA A 345 14.24 -19.03 12.10
CA ALA A 345 12.92 -19.00 12.70
C ALA A 345 11.81 -18.52 11.75
N LEU A 346 12.12 -17.74 10.70
CA LEU A 346 11.11 -17.30 9.74
C LEU A 346 10.48 -18.48 8.96
N GLY A 347 11.22 -19.57 8.78
CA GLY A 347 10.70 -20.81 8.21
C GLY A 347 10.52 -20.78 6.69
N LEU A 348 11.45 -20.13 5.99
CA LEU A 348 11.48 -20.09 4.52
C LEU A 348 12.33 -21.27 3.98
N PRO A 349 12.00 -21.84 2.82
CA PRO A 349 12.70 -23.03 2.30
C PRO A 349 14.08 -22.73 1.70
N MET A 350 14.41 -21.46 1.47
CA MET A 350 15.68 -21.05 0.88
C MET A 350 16.19 -19.76 1.53
N VAL A 351 17.51 -19.69 1.73
CA VAL A 351 18.22 -18.51 2.23
C VAL A 351 19.37 -18.20 1.29
N VAL A 352 19.57 -16.92 1.02
CA VAL A 352 20.61 -16.40 0.14
C VAL A 352 21.43 -15.35 0.90
N HIS A 353 22.75 -15.30 0.67
CA HIS A 353 23.63 -14.26 1.21
C HIS A 353 24.71 -13.87 0.20
N GLY A 354 25.53 -12.86 0.51
CA GLY A 354 26.63 -12.42 -0.38
C GLY A 354 26.26 -11.30 -1.36
N TRP A 355 25.16 -10.58 -1.11
CA TRP A 355 24.65 -9.52 -2.00
C TRP A 355 25.67 -8.39 -2.24
N MET A 356 26.24 -7.83 -1.17
CA MET A 356 27.15 -6.68 -1.26
C MET A 356 28.46 -7.05 -1.98
N ASP A 357 29.04 -8.21 -1.68
CA ASP A 357 30.26 -8.70 -2.35
C ASP A 357 30.00 -8.91 -3.85
N ALA A 358 28.89 -9.55 -4.21
CA ALA A 358 28.50 -9.75 -5.61
C ALA A 358 28.28 -8.43 -6.34
N PHE A 359 27.67 -7.44 -5.67
CA PHE A 359 27.48 -6.10 -6.25
C PHE A 359 28.81 -5.36 -6.45
N GLN A 360 29.73 -5.42 -5.49
CA GLN A 360 31.06 -4.82 -5.63
C GLN A 360 31.80 -5.42 -6.83
N GLN A 361 31.76 -6.74 -6.98
CA GLN A 361 32.35 -7.43 -8.14
C GLN A 361 31.68 -7.00 -9.45
N ALA A 362 30.35 -6.94 -9.49
CA ALA A 362 29.60 -6.49 -10.66
C ALA A 362 29.97 -5.06 -11.06
N ALA A 363 30.15 -4.15 -10.08
CA ALA A 363 30.59 -2.78 -10.33
C ALA A 363 31.99 -2.72 -10.96
N THR A 364 32.94 -3.55 -10.49
CA THR A 364 34.27 -3.66 -11.12
C THR A 364 34.18 -4.16 -12.56
N VAL A 365 33.43 -5.24 -12.81
CA VAL A 365 33.25 -5.80 -14.16
C VAL A 365 32.59 -4.79 -15.10
N ARG A 366 31.61 -4.02 -14.61
CA ARG A 366 30.98 -2.94 -15.38
C ARG A 366 31.98 -1.87 -15.79
N ALA A 367 32.82 -1.41 -14.85
CA ALA A 367 33.84 -0.41 -15.12
C ALA A 367 34.87 -0.90 -16.15
N GLU A 368 35.33 -2.15 -16.04
CA GLU A 368 36.25 -2.77 -17.01
C GLU A 368 35.67 -2.85 -18.42
N ARG A 369 34.34 -2.97 -18.54
CA ARG A 369 33.61 -3.00 -19.82
C ARG A 369 33.26 -1.61 -20.35
N GLY A 370 33.71 -0.54 -19.68
CA GLY A 370 33.51 0.85 -20.11
C GLY A 370 32.12 1.41 -19.81
N PHE A 371 31.33 0.77 -18.95
CA PHE A 371 30.07 1.33 -18.47
C PHE A 371 30.33 2.41 -17.41
N PRO A 372 29.40 3.38 -17.24
CA PRO A 372 29.52 4.39 -16.20
C PRO A 372 29.70 3.77 -14.81
N GLU A 373 30.59 4.37 -14.03
CA GLU A 373 30.86 3.97 -12.66
C GLU A 373 29.62 4.17 -11.79
N ILE A 374 29.36 3.20 -10.91
CA ILE A 374 28.22 3.21 -9.99
C ILE A 374 28.76 3.26 -8.58
N SER A 375 28.30 4.25 -7.78
CA SER A 375 28.62 4.33 -6.36
C SER A 375 28.24 3.04 -5.64
N LEU A 376 29.09 2.54 -4.74
CA LEU A 376 28.75 1.39 -3.88
C LEU A 376 27.49 1.63 -3.04
N THR A 377 27.13 2.90 -2.78
CA THR A 377 25.87 3.25 -2.11
C THR A 377 24.64 2.78 -2.90
N HIS A 378 24.75 2.52 -4.21
CA HIS A 378 23.69 1.95 -5.06
C HIS A 378 23.36 0.46 -4.78
N SER A 379 24.02 -0.15 -3.79
CA SER A 379 23.64 -1.46 -3.26
C SER A 379 22.94 -1.40 -1.91
N VAL A 380 22.81 -0.20 -1.32
CA VAL A 380 22.26 -0.05 0.02
C VAL A 380 20.74 -0.02 -0.05
N GLY A 381 20.14 -1.14 0.35
CA GLY A 381 18.71 -1.26 0.61
C GLY A 381 18.35 -1.05 2.07
N THR A 382 17.10 -1.37 2.41
CA THR A 382 16.53 -1.34 3.76
C THR A 382 17.33 -2.19 4.75
N THR A 383 17.73 -3.40 4.35
CA THR A 383 18.49 -4.32 5.21
C THR A 383 19.93 -3.87 5.42
N GLU A 384 20.58 -3.38 4.38
CA GLU A 384 21.96 -2.88 4.47
C GLU A 384 21.99 -1.61 5.32
N TYR A 385 21.02 -0.70 5.16
CA TYR A 385 20.87 0.45 6.03
C TYR A 385 20.59 0.04 7.49
N MET A 386 19.72 -0.96 7.71
CA MET A 386 19.43 -1.48 9.05
C MET A 386 20.70 -1.99 9.76
N ARG A 387 21.55 -2.74 9.05
CA ARG A 387 22.83 -3.23 9.59
C ARG A 387 23.80 -2.09 9.86
N PHE A 388 23.92 -1.15 8.92
CA PHE A 388 24.72 0.08 9.09
C PHE A 388 24.29 0.89 10.32
N ALA A 389 22.97 0.97 10.57
CA ALA A 389 22.39 1.64 11.73
C ALA A 389 22.63 0.91 13.07
N GLY A 390 23.27 -0.26 13.06
CA GLY A 390 23.55 -1.09 14.23
C GLY A 390 22.46 -2.12 14.54
N GLY A 391 21.44 -2.24 13.70
CA GLY A 391 20.40 -3.28 13.74
C GLY A 391 20.81 -4.56 13.00
N TYR A 392 19.85 -5.42 12.74
CA TYR A 392 19.96 -6.55 11.81
C TYR A 392 18.63 -6.78 11.11
N GLY A 393 18.62 -7.42 9.94
CA GLY A 393 17.39 -7.53 9.18
C GLY A 393 17.41 -8.55 8.06
N VAL A 394 16.21 -9.01 7.69
CA VAL A 394 16.02 -10.02 6.65
C VAL A 394 15.09 -9.47 5.59
N THR A 395 15.52 -9.54 4.34
CA THR A 395 14.65 -9.33 3.18
C THR A 395 13.96 -10.65 2.88
N VAL A 396 12.63 -10.65 2.81
CA VAL A 396 11.83 -11.85 2.61
C VAL A 396 11.07 -11.75 1.30
N GLU A 397 11.45 -12.61 0.38
CA GLU A 397 10.83 -12.79 -0.92
C GLU A 397 9.69 -13.78 -0.78
N CYS A 398 8.45 -13.28 -0.61
CA CYS A 398 7.29 -14.07 -0.20
C CYS A 398 6.74 -15.01 -1.29
N GLY A 399 7.25 -14.89 -2.52
CA GLY A 399 6.75 -15.57 -3.70
C GLY A 399 6.82 -14.64 -4.92
N THR A 400 6.26 -15.07 -6.04
CA THR A 400 6.20 -14.21 -7.23
C THR A 400 5.21 -13.06 -7.03
N HIS A 401 5.33 -11.96 -7.78
CA HIS A 401 4.45 -10.79 -7.64
C HIS A 401 2.94 -11.11 -7.71
N THR A 402 2.56 -12.17 -8.43
CA THR A 402 1.17 -12.60 -8.59
C THR A 402 0.85 -13.90 -7.87
N ASP A 403 1.74 -14.39 -7.00
CA ASP A 403 1.51 -15.61 -6.24
C ASP A 403 0.36 -15.40 -5.23
N PRO A 404 -0.78 -16.11 -5.35
CA PRO A 404 -1.89 -15.98 -4.41
C PRO A 404 -1.50 -16.40 -2.98
N GLN A 405 -0.43 -17.18 -2.79
CA GLN A 405 0.08 -17.57 -1.48
C GLN A 405 1.05 -16.56 -0.88
N GLY A 406 1.52 -15.57 -1.64
CA GLY A 406 2.54 -14.62 -1.15
C GLY A 406 2.13 -13.90 0.14
N ALA A 407 0.87 -13.46 0.23
CA ALA A 407 0.35 -12.82 1.45
C ALA A 407 0.29 -13.78 2.65
N ALA A 408 0.02 -15.07 2.42
CA ALA A 408 0.01 -16.08 3.48
C ALA A 408 1.44 -16.39 3.97
N VAL A 409 2.42 -16.41 3.06
CA VAL A 409 3.85 -16.53 3.40
C VAL A 409 4.29 -15.33 4.22
N GLY A 410 4.03 -14.10 3.76
CA GLY A 410 4.36 -12.88 4.51
C GLY A 410 3.72 -12.87 5.91
N TYR A 411 2.46 -13.27 6.02
CA TYR A 411 1.78 -13.38 7.33
C TYR A 411 2.46 -14.41 8.25
N ARG A 412 2.82 -15.59 7.73
CA ARG A 412 3.55 -16.62 8.48
C ARG A 412 4.90 -16.12 8.96
N THR A 413 5.66 -15.46 8.09
CA THR A 413 6.95 -14.85 8.38
C THR A 413 6.84 -13.84 9.54
N ILE A 414 5.83 -12.95 9.51
CA ILE A 414 5.62 -11.99 10.59
C ILE A 414 5.36 -12.71 11.92
N LEU A 415 4.44 -13.68 11.96
CA LEU A 415 4.12 -14.40 13.19
C LEU A 415 5.33 -15.15 13.76
N ASN A 416 6.09 -15.80 12.88
CA ASN A 416 7.29 -16.53 13.26
C ASN A 416 8.38 -15.60 13.82
N GLY A 417 8.58 -14.44 13.18
CA GLY A 417 9.50 -13.41 13.67
C GLY A 417 9.08 -12.84 15.03
N LEU A 418 7.78 -12.52 15.20
CA LEU A 418 7.21 -12.07 16.48
C LEU A 418 7.43 -13.12 17.60
N ALA A 419 7.17 -14.40 17.30
CA ALA A 419 7.36 -15.50 18.26
C ALA A 419 8.84 -15.69 18.61
N HIS A 420 9.72 -15.69 17.62
CA HIS A 420 11.16 -15.85 17.80
C HIS A 420 11.75 -14.76 18.72
N LEU A 421 11.35 -13.51 18.52
CA LEU A 421 11.78 -12.38 19.33
C LEU A 421 11.11 -12.33 20.71
N GLY A 422 10.22 -13.28 21.00
CA GLY A 422 9.43 -13.33 22.23
C GLY A 422 8.48 -12.14 22.38
N LEU A 423 8.13 -11.46 21.28
CA LEU A 423 7.21 -10.32 21.26
C LEU A 423 5.77 -10.79 21.51
N VAL A 424 5.43 -12.01 21.09
CA VAL A 424 4.12 -12.65 21.35
C VAL A 424 4.32 -14.02 21.98
N VAL A 425 3.33 -14.48 22.74
CA VAL A 425 3.29 -15.86 23.27
C VAL A 425 2.62 -16.76 22.21
N ALA A 426 3.41 -17.29 21.29
CA ALA A 426 2.95 -18.21 20.27
C ALA A 426 4.06 -19.20 19.91
N ASP A 427 3.69 -20.42 19.52
CA ASP A 427 4.63 -21.38 18.97
C ASP A 427 4.93 -21.02 17.49
N PRO A 428 6.21 -21.01 17.07
CA PRO A 428 6.57 -20.75 15.68
C PRO A 428 6.06 -21.89 14.80
N ILE A 429 5.62 -21.55 13.58
CA ILE A 429 5.14 -22.53 12.61
C ILE A 429 6.23 -22.70 11.57
N LEU A 430 7.12 -23.65 11.85
CA LEU A 430 8.30 -23.94 11.05
C LEU A 430 8.03 -25.08 10.03
N PRO A 431 8.65 -25.03 8.85
CA PRO A 431 8.74 -26.20 7.97
C PRO A 431 9.44 -27.37 8.66
N LYS A 432 9.22 -28.58 8.14
CA LYS A 432 9.91 -29.79 8.62
C LYS A 432 11.38 -29.84 8.20
N ASP A 433 11.70 -29.27 7.04
CA ASP A 433 13.01 -29.37 6.42
C ASP A 433 13.82 -28.09 6.64
N ALA A 434 15.13 -28.24 6.78
CA ALA A 434 16.06 -27.12 6.83
C ALA A 434 16.10 -26.38 5.48
N PRO A 435 16.35 -25.06 5.47
CA PRO A 435 16.43 -24.30 4.23
C PRO A 435 17.65 -24.71 3.40
N GLN A 436 17.52 -24.63 2.08
CA GLN A 436 18.67 -24.60 1.19
C GLN A 436 19.38 -23.25 1.33
N VAL A 437 20.70 -23.25 1.40
CA VAL A 437 21.50 -22.02 1.59
C VAL A 437 22.43 -21.81 0.41
N TRP A 438 22.35 -20.62 -0.18
CA TRP A 438 23.10 -20.22 -1.35
C TRP A 438 23.89 -18.94 -1.08
N GLU A 439 25.12 -18.87 -1.57
CA GLU A 439 25.95 -17.68 -1.59
C GLU A 439 25.96 -17.10 -3.00
N ILE A 440 25.60 -15.83 -3.16
CA ILE A 440 25.70 -15.12 -4.44
C ILE A 440 27.18 -14.89 -4.72
N SER A 441 27.68 -15.51 -5.77
CA SER A 441 29.10 -15.50 -6.10
C SER A 441 29.43 -14.71 -7.37
N GLU A 442 28.48 -14.57 -8.30
CA GLU A 442 28.73 -13.86 -9.56
C GLU A 442 27.44 -13.24 -10.13
N ALA A 443 27.55 -12.00 -10.63
CA ALA A 443 26.50 -11.36 -11.43
C ALA A 443 26.81 -11.51 -12.92
N LEU A 444 25.90 -12.10 -13.68
CA LEU A 444 26.02 -12.20 -15.13
C LEU A 444 25.50 -10.91 -15.77
N MET A 445 26.38 -10.07 -16.29
CA MET A 445 26.00 -8.82 -16.95
C MET A 445 25.59 -9.04 -18.41
N ALA A 446 24.61 -8.26 -18.89
CA ALA A 446 24.34 -8.08 -20.32
C ALA A 446 25.40 -7.16 -20.94
N ASP A 447 26.02 -7.60 -22.03
CA ASP A 447 27.00 -6.79 -22.78
C ASP A 447 26.33 -5.94 -23.86
N ALA A 448 25.23 -6.45 -24.41
CA ALA A 448 24.45 -5.84 -25.48
C ALA A 448 22.95 -6.07 -25.24
N ALA A 449 22.11 -5.24 -25.87
CA ALA A 449 20.66 -5.30 -25.71
C ALA A 449 20.03 -6.63 -26.21
N ASP A 450 20.70 -7.29 -27.15
CA ASP A 450 20.27 -8.58 -27.71
C ASP A 450 20.80 -9.80 -26.92
N ASP A 451 21.57 -9.58 -25.84
CA ASP A 451 21.93 -10.65 -24.92
C ASP A 451 20.67 -11.16 -24.20
N ARG A 452 20.49 -12.48 -24.16
CA ARG A 452 19.27 -13.09 -23.62
C ARG A 452 19.48 -14.43 -22.97
N LEU A 453 18.70 -14.70 -21.93
CA LEU A 453 18.55 -16.04 -21.38
C LEU A 453 17.62 -16.87 -22.27
N SER A 454 17.85 -18.18 -22.29
CA SER A 454 17.12 -19.14 -23.14
C SER A 454 15.66 -19.31 -22.72
N ARG A 455 15.38 -19.10 -21.43
CA ARG A 455 14.05 -19.17 -20.82
C ARG A 455 14.06 -18.42 -19.48
N ARG A 456 12.88 -18.33 -18.87
CA ARG A 456 12.79 -17.90 -17.46
C ARG A 456 13.29 -19.04 -16.57
N PHE A 457 14.28 -18.74 -15.75
CA PHE A 457 14.79 -19.65 -14.72
C PHE A 457 14.08 -19.40 -13.40
N ALA A 458 13.82 -20.45 -12.65
CA ALA A 458 13.28 -20.30 -11.31
C ALA A 458 14.37 -19.83 -10.33
N ALA A 459 14.00 -19.03 -9.32
CA ALA A 459 14.89 -18.68 -8.23
C ALA A 459 15.29 -19.95 -7.46
N GLY A 460 16.59 -20.20 -7.35
CA GLY A 460 17.16 -21.40 -6.77
C GLY A 460 17.22 -22.59 -7.74
N GLU A 461 16.97 -22.38 -9.03
CA GLU A 461 17.07 -23.47 -10.02
C GLU A 461 18.52 -23.94 -10.17
N VAL A 462 18.74 -25.23 -9.95
CA VAL A 462 20.07 -25.85 -9.96
C VAL A 462 20.60 -25.98 -11.38
N MET A 463 21.81 -25.49 -11.60
CA MET A 463 22.53 -25.53 -12.87
C MET A 463 23.74 -26.44 -12.78
N ARG A 464 24.11 -27.05 -13.91
CA ARG A 464 25.39 -27.78 -14.04
C ARG A 464 26.42 -26.96 -14.79
N GLU A 465 27.68 -27.10 -14.41
CA GLU A 465 28.80 -26.47 -15.11
C GLU A 465 28.74 -26.76 -16.62
N GLY A 466 28.89 -25.70 -17.42
CA GLY A 466 28.86 -25.76 -18.87
C GLY A 466 27.47 -25.83 -19.52
N GLU A 467 26.39 -25.95 -18.74
CA GLU A 467 25.01 -25.91 -19.25
C GLU A 467 24.75 -24.58 -19.98
N VAL A 468 24.14 -24.65 -21.17
CA VAL A 468 23.81 -23.44 -21.95
C VAL A 468 22.53 -22.82 -21.38
N ILE A 469 22.66 -21.62 -20.82
CA ILE A 469 21.55 -20.91 -20.19
C ILE A 469 21.03 -19.74 -21.03
N GLY A 470 21.76 -19.32 -22.07
CA GLY A 470 21.41 -18.17 -22.90
C GLY A 470 22.32 -17.99 -24.10
N GLN A 471 22.21 -16.83 -24.73
CA GLN A 471 22.99 -16.46 -25.91
C GLN A 471 23.35 -14.98 -25.87
N ARG A 472 24.61 -14.68 -26.22
CA ARG A 472 25.10 -13.31 -26.46
C ARG A 472 24.62 -12.79 -27.83
N ALA A 473 24.59 -11.48 -28.01
CA ALA A 473 24.31 -10.85 -29.30
C ALA A 473 25.26 -11.31 -30.43
N SER A 474 26.49 -11.68 -30.08
CA SER A 474 27.49 -12.26 -31.01
C SER A 474 27.14 -13.68 -31.49
N GLY A 475 26.10 -14.29 -30.93
CA GLY A 475 25.71 -15.69 -31.18
C GLY A 475 26.40 -16.69 -30.26
N GLN A 476 27.39 -16.27 -29.45
CA GLN A 476 28.08 -17.14 -28.50
C GLN A 476 27.13 -17.63 -27.39
N PRO A 477 27.22 -18.91 -26.98
CA PRO A 477 26.39 -19.42 -25.89
C PRO A 477 26.84 -18.86 -24.54
N ILE A 478 25.88 -18.45 -23.72
CA ILE A 478 26.09 -18.16 -22.30
C ILE A 478 25.98 -19.48 -21.55
N ARG A 479 27.01 -19.82 -20.76
CA ARG A 479 27.08 -21.10 -20.02
C ARG A 479 27.15 -20.86 -18.52
N ALA A 480 26.58 -21.78 -17.76
CA ALA A 480 26.77 -21.82 -16.31
C ALA A 480 28.26 -22.03 -15.98
N PRO A 481 28.88 -21.14 -15.19
CA PRO A 481 30.32 -21.18 -14.93
C PRO A 481 30.74 -22.28 -13.95
N TYR A 482 29.79 -22.84 -13.20
CA TYR A 482 30.00 -23.91 -12.21
C TYR A 482 28.67 -24.57 -11.84
N ASP A 483 28.75 -25.71 -11.17
CA ASP A 483 27.60 -26.31 -10.48
C ASP A 483 27.10 -25.35 -9.37
N GLY A 484 25.81 -25.06 -9.37
CA GLY A 484 25.24 -24.06 -8.46
C GLY A 484 23.76 -23.81 -8.70
N ALA A 485 23.29 -22.59 -8.39
CA ALA A 485 21.93 -22.16 -8.64
C ALA A 485 21.87 -20.77 -9.29
N ILE A 486 20.75 -20.44 -9.92
CA ILE A 486 20.46 -19.10 -10.47
C ILE A 486 19.36 -18.41 -9.66
N ILE A 487 19.51 -17.10 -9.43
CA ILE A 487 18.46 -16.23 -8.86
C ILE A 487 18.31 -14.94 -9.68
N PHE A 488 17.18 -14.25 -9.48
CA PHE A 488 16.80 -12.98 -10.13
C PHE A 488 17.04 -12.96 -11.65
N ALA A 489 16.64 -14.03 -12.33
CA ALA A 489 16.86 -14.17 -13.76
C ALA A 489 15.83 -13.40 -14.60
N SER A 490 16.34 -12.55 -15.49
CA SER A 490 15.60 -11.79 -16.49
C SER A 490 15.89 -12.34 -17.90
N LEU A 491 14.87 -12.44 -18.75
CA LEU A 491 15.04 -12.93 -20.13
C LEU A 491 16.00 -12.06 -20.94
N THR A 492 15.93 -10.75 -20.72
CA THR A 492 16.73 -9.71 -21.37
C THR A 492 17.04 -8.65 -20.32
N ALA A 493 18.13 -7.91 -20.51
CA ALA A 493 18.52 -6.80 -19.65
C ALA A 493 19.19 -5.71 -20.49
N GLU A 494 19.14 -4.46 -20.02
CA GLU A 494 19.83 -3.37 -20.67
C GLU A 494 21.36 -3.57 -20.60
N PRO A 495 22.13 -3.11 -21.59
CA PRO A 495 23.58 -3.19 -21.55
C PRO A 495 24.17 -2.65 -20.24
N GLY A 496 25.03 -3.46 -19.65
CA GLY A 496 25.66 -3.19 -18.37
C GLY A 496 24.85 -3.64 -17.16
N THR A 497 23.58 -4.02 -17.29
CA THR A 497 22.75 -4.52 -16.16
C THR A 497 22.74 -6.04 -16.06
N GLU A 498 22.35 -6.57 -14.91
CA GLU A 498 22.40 -8.00 -14.60
C GLU A 498 21.30 -8.78 -15.35
N LEU A 499 21.68 -9.84 -16.07
CA LEU A 499 20.76 -10.85 -16.58
C LEU A 499 20.30 -11.79 -15.48
N CYS A 500 21.22 -12.22 -14.61
CA CYS A 500 20.95 -13.06 -13.45
C CYS A 500 22.14 -13.07 -12.48
N PHE A 501 21.96 -13.70 -11.33
CA PHE A 501 23.04 -14.00 -10.39
C PHE A 501 23.23 -15.51 -10.26
N PHE A 502 24.49 -15.95 -10.26
CA PHE A 502 24.88 -17.31 -9.98
C PHE A 502 25.28 -17.47 -8.52
N CYS A 503 24.87 -18.59 -7.93
CA CYS A 503 25.06 -18.88 -6.52
C CYS A 503 25.73 -20.23 -6.30
N ARG A 504 26.55 -20.33 -5.24
CA ARG A 504 27.16 -21.56 -4.75
C ARG A 504 26.43 -22.12 -3.54
N PRO A 505 26.41 -23.46 -3.33
CA PRO A 505 25.95 -24.02 -2.07
C PRO A 505 26.76 -23.45 -0.90
N SER A 506 26.11 -23.20 0.24
CA SER A 506 26.75 -22.61 1.41
C SER A 506 26.39 -23.35 2.70
N ASP A 507 27.35 -23.50 3.60
CA ASP A 507 27.17 -24.14 4.91
C ASP A 507 26.83 -23.13 6.03
N ARG A 508 26.53 -21.87 5.69
CA ARG A 508 26.39 -20.77 6.66
C ARG A 508 25.33 -21.01 7.75
N LEU A 509 24.32 -21.83 7.49
CA LEU A 509 23.30 -22.21 8.47
C LEU A 509 23.39 -23.67 8.92
N ALA A 510 24.43 -24.40 8.51
CA ALA A 510 24.69 -25.78 8.91
C ALA A 510 25.20 -25.81 10.36
N GLY A 511 24.26 -25.80 11.31
CA GLY A 511 24.53 -25.76 12.75
C GLY A 511 23.25 -25.78 13.56
#